data_AF-A0A399XB51-F1
#
_entry.id   AF-A0A399XB51-F1
#
_cell.length_a   1.000
_cell.length_b   1.000
_cell.length_c   1.000
_cell.angle_alpha   90.00
_cell.angle_beta   90.00
_cell.angle_gamma   90.00
#
_symmetry.space_group_name_H-M   'P 1'
#
loop_
_entity.id
_entity.type
_entity.pdbx_description
1 polymer ?
#
loop_
_entity_poly.entity_id
_entity_poly.type
_entity_poly.pdbx_seq_one_letter_code
_entity_poly.pdbx_strand_id
1 'polypeptide(L)'
;MDKTHLYVAARYVELNPVRANLVKKQQEYRCGSAFAHIAGRDDRLVHVAPLLEMFGEWGDFLSRSLSDDEVEEFRCHERTGRPLGTNRFIARLENVLGRMLNKQ
;
A
#
# COMPACT_ATOMS: atom_id res chain seq x y z
N MET A 1 -6.49 -4.48 10.36
CA MET A 1 -6.51 -4.02 8.98
C MET A 1 -7.58 -4.82 8.26
N ASP A 2 -8.50 -4.14 7.59
CA ASP A 2 -9.46 -4.80 6.72
C ASP A 2 -8.85 -5.01 5.32
N LYS A 3 -9.51 -5.85 4.51
CA LYS A 3 -9.04 -6.15 3.16
C LYS A 3 -8.99 -4.88 2.32
N THR A 4 -10.03 -4.06 2.32
CA THR A 4 -10.11 -2.82 1.52
C THR A 4 -8.90 -1.92 1.74
N HIS A 5 -8.50 -1.69 2.99
CA HIS A 5 -7.34 -0.88 3.31
C HIS A 5 -6.04 -1.48 2.77
N LEU A 6 -5.93 -2.82 2.71
CA LEU A 6 -4.79 -3.48 2.07
C LEU A 6 -4.74 -3.23 0.55
N TYR A 7 -5.89 -3.21 -0.14
CA TYR A 7 -5.95 -2.83 -1.56
C TYR A 7 -5.49 -1.39 -1.78
N VAL A 8 -5.97 -0.46 -0.98
CA VAL A 8 -5.59 0.95 -1.11
C VAL A 8 -4.10 1.14 -0.80
N ALA A 9 -3.61 0.53 0.29
CA ALA A 9 -2.21 0.62 0.69
C ALA A 9 -1.25 0.01 -0.35
N ALA A 10 -1.57 -1.16 -0.89
CA ALA A 10 -0.74 -1.80 -1.92
C ALA A 10 -0.66 -0.94 -3.18
N ARG A 11 -1.78 -0.36 -3.64
CA ARG A 11 -1.75 0.61 -4.77
C ARG A 11 -0.92 1.84 -4.43
N TYR A 12 -1.08 2.38 -3.23
CA TYR A 12 -0.37 3.60 -2.82
C TYR A 12 1.14 3.41 -2.91
N VAL A 13 1.63 2.27 -2.43
CA VAL A 13 3.06 1.93 -2.46
C VAL A 13 3.53 1.70 -3.91
N GLU A 14 2.83 0.86 -4.67
CA GLU A 14 3.26 0.47 -6.02
C GLU A 14 3.16 1.63 -7.02
N LEU A 15 2.23 2.57 -6.85
CA LEU A 15 2.10 3.76 -7.69
C LEU A 15 3.00 4.92 -7.24
N ASN A 16 3.64 4.82 -6.08
CA ASN A 16 4.48 5.89 -5.55
C ASN A 16 5.63 6.30 -6.49
N PRO A 17 6.37 5.39 -7.14
CA PRO A 17 7.45 5.77 -8.05
C PRO A 17 6.98 6.59 -9.26
N VAL A 18 5.78 6.30 -9.77
CA VAL A 18 5.17 7.06 -10.86
C VAL A 18 4.72 8.43 -10.36
N ARG A 19 4.02 8.47 -9.21
CA ARG A 19 3.56 9.72 -8.59
C ARG A 19 4.72 10.65 -8.21
N ALA A 20 5.86 10.09 -7.81
CA ALA A 20 7.07 10.83 -7.49
C ALA A 20 7.89 11.23 -8.75
N ASN A 21 7.38 10.97 -9.96
CA ASN A 21 8.04 11.23 -11.24
C ASN A 21 9.42 10.55 -11.40
N LEU A 22 9.65 9.43 -10.71
CA LEU A 22 10.91 8.67 -10.82
C LEU A 22 10.93 7.79 -12.07
N VAL A 23 9.77 7.29 -12.47
CA VAL A 23 9.57 6.41 -13.64
C VAL A 23 8.25 6.73 -14.31
N LYS A 24 8.10 6.37 -15.60
CA LYS A 24 6.84 6.53 -16.32
C LYS A 24 5.86 5.41 -16.01
N LYS A 25 6.38 4.22 -15.72
CA LYS A 25 5.59 3.06 -15.33
C LYS A 25 6.17 2.43 -14.07
N GLN A 26 5.30 2.10 -13.13
CA GLN A 26 5.57 1.39 -11.88
C GLN A 26 6.50 0.16 -12.02
N GLN A 27 6.36 -0.66 -13.06
CA GLN A 27 7.25 -1.82 -13.25
C GLN A 27 8.69 -1.48 -13.67
N GLU A 28 8.96 -0.23 -14.05
CA GLU A 28 10.31 0.24 -14.40
C GLU A 28 11.12 0.59 -13.14
N TYR A 29 10.47 0.69 -11.98
CA TYR A 29 11.14 1.03 -10.73
C TYR A 29 11.87 -0.17 -10.13
N ARG A 30 13.20 -0.18 -10.25
CA ARG A 30 14.07 -1.30 -9.84
C ARG A 30 14.05 -1.63 -8.35
N CYS A 31 13.63 -0.68 -7.51
CA CYS A 31 13.58 -0.86 -6.05
C CYS A 31 12.15 -1.16 -5.57
N GLY A 32 11.22 -1.48 -6.47
CA GLY A 32 9.85 -1.87 -6.16
C GLY A 32 9.54 -3.31 -6.57
N SER A 33 8.34 -3.76 -6.20
CA SER A 33 7.86 -5.12 -6.42
C SER A 33 6.85 -5.25 -7.56
N ALA A 34 6.40 -4.14 -8.16
CA ALA A 34 5.42 -4.14 -9.25
C ALA A 34 5.78 -5.11 -10.38
N PHE A 35 7.04 -5.14 -10.81
CA PHE A 35 7.47 -6.01 -11.90
C PHE A 35 7.30 -7.50 -11.56
N ALA A 36 7.73 -7.92 -10.37
CA ALA A 36 7.63 -9.30 -9.92
C ALA A 36 6.16 -9.78 -9.92
N HIS A 37 5.26 -8.97 -9.35
CA HIS A 37 3.84 -9.29 -9.32
C HIS A 37 3.20 -9.33 -10.72
N ILE A 38 3.55 -8.40 -11.61
CA ILE A 38 3.06 -8.42 -13.01
C ILE A 38 3.60 -9.63 -13.78
N ALA A 39 4.85 -10.01 -13.54
CA ALA A 39 5.46 -11.17 -14.16
C ALA A 39 4.97 -12.51 -13.56
N GLY A 40 4.21 -12.48 -12.46
CA GLY A 40 3.79 -13.68 -11.75
C GLY A 40 4.97 -14.51 -11.21
N ARG A 41 6.10 -13.87 -10.94
CA ARG A 41 7.35 -14.55 -10.58
C ARG A 41 8.02 -13.88 -9.40
N ASP A 42 8.33 -14.69 -8.38
CA ASP A 42 9.15 -14.29 -7.24
C ASP A 42 10.49 -13.72 -7.68
N ASP A 43 11.00 -12.78 -6.89
CA ASP A 43 12.33 -12.23 -7.05
C ASP A 43 13.04 -12.10 -5.70
N ARG A 44 14.17 -11.37 -5.67
CA ARG A 44 14.95 -11.14 -4.45
C ARG A 44 14.26 -10.26 -3.41
N LEU A 45 13.18 -9.56 -3.77
CA LEU A 45 12.45 -8.63 -2.92
C LEU A 45 11.17 -9.24 -2.37
N VAL A 46 10.45 -10.03 -3.17
CA VAL A 46 9.10 -10.49 -2.84
C VAL A 46 8.78 -11.93 -3.30
N HIS A 47 7.93 -12.59 -2.52
CA HIS A 47 7.15 -13.75 -2.94
C HIS A 47 5.77 -13.28 -3.41
N VAL A 48 5.40 -13.55 -4.66
CA VAL A 48 4.24 -12.93 -5.29
C VAL A 48 2.93 -13.66 -5.03
N ALA A 49 3.00 -14.97 -4.79
CA ALA A 49 1.81 -15.82 -4.65
C ALA A 49 0.78 -15.32 -3.62
N PRO A 50 1.16 -14.91 -2.38
CA PRO A 50 0.19 -14.51 -1.37
C PRO A 50 -0.65 -13.29 -1.78
N LEU A 51 -0.06 -12.36 -2.53
CA LEU A 51 -0.79 -11.19 -3.02
C LEU A 51 -1.52 -11.52 -4.32
N LEU A 52 -0.95 -12.27 -5.26
CA LEU A 52 -1.67 -12.66 -6.47
C LEU A 52 -2.92 -13.50 -6.16
N GLU A 53 -2.87 -14.40 -5.17
CA GLU A 53 -4.03 -15.18 -4.73
C GLU A 53 -5.15 -14.30 -4.14
N MET A 54 -4.80 -13.16 -3.52
CA MET A 54 -5.76 -12.26 -2.90
C MET A 54 -6.30 -11.21 -3.88
N PHE A 55 -5.43 -10.67 -4.74
CA PHE A 55 -5.70 -9.51 -5.57
C PHE A 55 -6.04 -9.87 -7.03
N GLY A 56 -5.68 -11.08 -7.47
CA GLY A 56 -5.82 -11.53 -8.85
C GLY A 56 -4.78 -10.88 -9.76
N GLU A 57 -5.20 -10.53 -10.98
CA GLU A 57 -4.34 -9.93 -12.01
C GLU A 57 -3.77 -8.57 -11.56
N TRP A 58 -2.46 -8.54 -11.31
CA TRP A 58 -1.79 -7.38 -10.72
C TRP A 58 -1.78 -6.16 -11.65
N GLY A 59 -1.65 -6.38 -12.96
CA GLY A 59 -1.71 -5.31 -13.95
C GLY A 59 -3.05 -4.57 -13.92
N ASP A 60 -4.14 -5.32 -13.90
CA ASP A 60 -5.50 -4.76 -13.79
C ASP A 60 -5.70 -4.06 -12.45
N PHE A 61 -5.19 -4.65 -11.37
CA PHE A 61 -5.21 -4.03 -10.05
C PHE A 61 -4.54 -2.66 -10.03
N LEU A 62 -3.35 -2.51 -10.65
CA LEU A 62 -2.58 -1.27 -10.72
C LEU A 62 -3.05 -0.29 -11.79
N SER A 63 -3.88 -0.72 -12.75
CA SER A 63 -4.46 0.19 -13.76
C SER A 63 -5.46 1.18 -13.15
N ARG A 64 -6.01 0.86 -11.97
CA ARG A 64 -6.90 1.74 -11.22
C ARG A 64 -6.08 2.76 -10.41
N SER A 65 -6.38 4.04 -10.60
CA SER A 65 -5.82 5.12 -9.80
C SER A 65 -6.43 5.15 -8.40
N LEU A 66 -5.71 5.77 -7.47
CA LEU A 66 -6.25 6.24 -6.20
C LEU A 66 -6.90 7.61 -6.39
N SER A 67 -7.91 7.94 -5.59
CA SER A 67 -8.42 9.31 -5.52
C SER A 67 -7.41 10.24 -4.83
N ASP A 68 -7.53 11.54 -5.07
CA ASP A 68 -6.69 12.53 -4.39
C ASP A 68 -6.87 12.49 -2.87
N ASP A 69 -8.10 12.24 -2.40
CA ASP A 69 -8.42 12.10 -0.98
C ASP A 69 -7.72 10.87 -0.36
N GLU A 70 -7.75 9.71 -1.04
CA GLU A 70 -7.03 8.51 -0.58
C GLU A 70 -5.52 8.76 -0.52
N VAL A 71 -4.97 9.47 -1.52
CA VAL A 71 -3.54 9.79 -1.55
C VAL A 71 -3.16 10.73 -0.40
N GLU A 72 -3.96 11.75 -0.12
CA GLU A 72 -3.68 12.71 0.94
C GLU A 72 -3.84 12.10 2.33
N GLU A 73 -4.80 11.19 2.51
CA GLU A 73 -4.98 10.46 3.76
C GLU A 73 -3.70 9.67 4.11
N PHE A 74 -3.18 8.89 3.17
CA PHE A 74 -1.91 8.17 3.36
C PHE A 74 -0.74 9.12 3.64
N ARG A 75 -0.62 10.21 2.88
CA ARG A 75 0.47 11.19 3.06
C ARG A 75 0.45 11.82 4.45
N CYS A 76 -0.73 12.17 4.97
CA CYS A 76 -0.89 12.74 6.30
C CYS A 76 -0.42 11.75 7.39
N HIS A 77 -0.76 10.47 7.24
CA HIS A 77 -0.40 9.43 8.18
C HIS A 77 1.08 9.03 8.10
N GLU A 78 1.68 9.01 6.91
CA GLU A 78 3.14 8.86 6.74
C GLU A 78 3.91 10.00 7.42
N ARG A 79 3.47 11.25 7.24
CA ARG A 79 4.13 12.44 7.82
C ARG A 79 4.06 12.46 9.35
N THR A 80 2.96 12.01 9.92
CA THR A 80 2.75 12.01 11.38
C THR A 80 3.27 10.75 12.06
N GLY A 81 3.53 9.68 11.29
CA GLY A 81 3.85 8.35 11.81
C GLY A 81 2.69 7.66 12.54
N ARG A 82 1.46 8.19 12.41
CA ARG A 82 0.27 7.64 13.07
C ARG A 82 -0.39 6.59 12.17
N PRO A 83 -0.85 5.45 12.73
CA PRO A 83 -1.49 4.42 11.93
C PRO A 83 -2.76 4.95 11.26
N LEU A 84 -2.97 4.54 10.02
CA LEU A 84 -4.20 4.78 9.27
C LEU A 84 -5.10 3.53 9.35
N GLY A 85 -6.40 3.74 9.54
CA GLY A 85 -7.40 2.67 9.56
C GLY A 85 -8.61 3.00 10.43
N THR A 86 -9.54 2.05 10.54
CA THR A 86 -10.78 2.23 11.31
C THR A 86 -10.52 2.47 12.80
N ASN A 87 -11.40 3.22 13.48
CA ASN A 87 -11.32 3.46 14.93
C ASN A 87 -11.17 2.15 15.73
N ARG A 88 -11.85 1.08 15.32
CA ARG A 88 -11.71 -0.25 15.92
C ARG A 88 -10.30 -0.82 15.78
N PHE A 89 -9.68 -0.65 14.62
CA PHE A 89 -8.30 -1.09 14.39
C PHE A 89 -7.32 -0.27 15.23
N ILE A 90 -7.49 1.05 15.30
CA ILE A 90 -6.64 1.93 16.10
C ILE A 90 -6.76 1.62 17.59
N ALA A 91 -7.98 1.51 18.13
CA ALA A 91 -8.20 1.14 19.53
C ALA A 91 -7.57 -0.21 19.88
N ARG A 92 -7.63 -1.19 18.96
CA ARG A 92 -6.94 -2.46 19.13
C ARG A 92 -5.42 -2.29 19.19
N LEU A 93 -4.83 -1.45 18.35
CA LEU A 93 -3.39 -1.15 18.38
C LEU A 93 -2.99 -0.43 19.67
N GLU A 94 -3.79 0.53 20.14
CA GLU A 94 -3.55 1.23 21.41
C GLU A 94 -3.52 0.26 22.60
N ASN A 95 -4.46 -0.70 22.63
CA ASN A 95 -4.48 -1.76 23.65
C ASN A 95 -3.25 -2.67 23.62
N VAL A 96 -2.78 -3.05 22.42
CA VAL A 96 -1.61 -3.93 22.28
C VAL A 96 -0.31 -3.19 22.62
N LEU A 97 -0.21 -1.91 22.25
CA LEU A 97 1.02 -1.12 22.41
C LEU A 97 1.08 -0.35 23.73
N GLY A 98 -0.02 -0.27 24.48
CA GLY A 98 -0.10 0.45 25.75
C GLY A 98 0.10 1.96 25.62
N ARG A 99 -0.17 2.56 24.45
CA ARG A 99 -0.02 3.99 24.19
C ARG A 99 -1.13 4.53 23.29
N MET A 100 -1.46 5.81 23.44
CA MET A 100 -2.43 6.49 22.56
C MET A 100 -1.81 6.76 21.18
N LEU A 101 -2.55 6.44 20.13
CA LEU A 101 -2.18 6.58 18.72
C LEU A 101 -3.10 7.56 17.99
N ASN A 102 -4.27 7.86 18.54
CA ASN A 102 -5.14 8.91 18.05
C ASN A 102 -4.56 10.32 18.23
N LYS A 103 -4.96 11.22 17.33
CA LYS A 103 -4.64 12.65 17.43
C LYS A 103 -5.30 13.19 18.70
N GLN A 104 -4.50 13.88 19.52
CA GLN A 104 -5.02 14.68 20.64
C GLN A 104 -5.54 16.01 20.12
#